data_AF-A0A4R3N3T6-F1
#
_entry.id   AF-A0A4R3N3T6-F1
#
_cell.length_a   1.000
_cell.length_b   1.000
_cell.length_c   1.000
_cell.angle_alpha   90.00
_cell.angle_beta   90.00
_cell.angle_gamma   90.00
#
_symmetry.space_group_name_H-M   'P 1'
#
loop_
_entity.id
_entity.type
_entity.pdbx_description
1 polymer ?
#
loop_
_entity_poly.entity_id
_entity_poly.type
_entity_poly.pdbx_seq_one_letter_code
_entity_poly.pdbx_strand_id
1 'polypeptide(L)'
;MDTRTVIESGLAVSLAVNLAMAVVFWTRHTYPGFGYWLTGTLCRTAALTLLLLPRDQFPPWLTIILPNYAMLLELMLYVRGTHLFRGVPLRFGWEIIVSLSFIGLILYFSYHVPSLSIRFLILSIYWGFLECWLAWLLLTRRPAYFGSGDWLQAAVWIVLIVSNVVRVGLVWTSAETLTAGIATLPLSQNLLFLLIIMSFILIALSQKVMNAQRLEYDYRVAQEQLEQVAYHDALTGLPNRRLLHDRLTLALTSSKRSGLGGALMLLDLDNFKPLNDEHGHAVGDLLLIEVARRLSTTVREVDTVARLGGDEFVVVLNGLSADEAVAGGQARMIAEKIRFALARPYILTVTHDGEADAIVEHRCTASIGGALFDRGADQEAILKRADKAMYQAKDVGRDAVVFVASSSQPADLAVSANFVHLHWHSAYECGHPLIDAHHRGLFEIANRLLTAILSDHSKDEVAMLIDLLVRDVSQHFQDEETIIEAAGFPGASEHAVIHRQLVETAVDLVARFHDGMLGIGELFQFLAQDVVARHILSEDRKFFSYLDERG
;
A
#
# COMPACT_ATOMS: atom_id res chain seq x y z
N MET A 1 -34.77 -39.68 15.86
CA MET A 1 -34.83 -38.51 16.76
C MET A 1 -36.21 -37.90 16.65
N ASP A 2 -36.71 -37.30 17.72
CA ASP A 2 -37.90 -36.45 17.64
C ASP A 2 -37.57 -35.18 16.85
N THR A 3 -38.54 -34.64 16.12
CA THR A 3 -38.42 -33.44 15.28
C THR A 3 -37.95 -32.24 16.09
N ARG A 4 -38.41 -32.15 17.34
CA ARG A 4 -37.98 -31.11 18.29
C ARG A 4 -36.48 -31.17 18.55
N THR A 5 -35.91 -32.35 18.78
CA THR A 5 -34.48 -32.54 19.01
C THR A 5 -33.63 -32.09 17.81
N VAL A 6 -34.12 -32.31 16.58
CA VAL A 6 -33.43 -31.86 15.36
C VAL A 6 -33.40 -30.33 15.27
N ILE A 7 -34.51 -29.66 15.59
CA ILE A 7 -34.59 -28.19 15.60
C ILE A 7 -33.69 -27.61 16.70
N GLU A 8 -33.70 -28.20 17.91
CA GLU A 8 -32.84 -27.78 19.02
C GLU A 8 -31.34 -27.95 18.68
N SER A 9 -30.97 -29.05 18.02
CA SER A 9 -29.60 -29.28 17.53
C SER A 9 -29.21 -28.24 16.46
N GLY A 10 -30.12 -27.95 15.53
CA GLY A 10 -29.92 -26.90 14.52
C GLY A 10 -29.75 -25.52 15.14
N LEU A 11 -30.53 -25.20 16.17
CA LEU A 11 -30.45 -23.93 16.89
C LEU A 11 -29.10 -23.77 17.60
N ALA A 12 -28.64 -24.82 18.29
CA ALA A 12 -27.33 -24.82 18.94
C ALA A 12 -26.19 -24.56 17.93
N VAL A 13 -26.23 -25.21 16.77
CA VAL A 13 -25.26 -24.98 15.68
C VAL A 13 -25.36 -23.56 15.14
N SER A 14 -26.57 -23.05 14.91
CA SER A 14 -26.77 -21.69 14.39
C SER A 14 -26.28 -20.62 15.36
N LEU A 15 -26.49 -20.80 16.67
CA LEU A 15 -25.96 -19.91 17.70
C LEU A 15 -24.43 -19.92 17.72
N ALA A 16 -23.80 -21.10 17.62
CA ALA A 16 -22.36 -21.22 17.54
C ALA A 16 -21.78 -20.53 16.30
N VAL A 17 -22.44 -20.70 15.13
CA VAL A 17 -22.07 -20.02 13.88
C VAL A 17 -22.18 -18.50 14.03
N ASN A 18 -23.28 -17.99 14.57
CA ASN A 18 -23.47 -16.55 14.81
C ASN A 18 -22.37 -15.97 15.69
N LEU A 19 -22.08 -16.61 16.82
CA LEU A 19 -21.02 -16.16 17.72
C LEU A 19 -19.68 -16.13 16.98
N ALA A 20 -19.37 -17.19 16.26
CA ALA A 20 -18.13 -17.31 15.51
C ALA A 20 -18.01 -16.24 14.41
N MET A 21 -19.09 -15.90 13.72
CA MET A 21 -19.11 -14.87 12.68
C MET A 21 -19.11 -13.45 13.25
N ALA A 22 -19.85 -13.20 14.34
CA ALA A 22 -19.90 -11.91 15.02
C ALA A 22 -18.54 -11.54 15.60
N VAL A 23 -17.81 -12.50 16.19
CA VAL A 23 -16.43 -12.29 16.64
C VAL A 23 -15.56 -11.82 15.48
N VAL A 24 -15.62 -12.46 14.30
CA VAL A 24 -14.84 -12.02 13.13
C VAL A 24 -15.28 -10.62 12.68
N PHE A 25 -16.58 -10.36 12.62
CA PHE A 25 -17.14 -9.08 12.18
C PHE A 25 -16.69 -7.89 13.06
N TRP A 26 -16.58 -8.09 14.38
CA TRP A 26 -16.19 -7.01 15.31
C TRP A 26 -14.70 -6.93 15.60
N THR A 27 -13.95 -8.03 15.48
CA THR A 27 -12.52 -8.06 15.85
C THR A 27 -11.56 -7.96 14.67
N ARG A 28 -12.05 -8.16 13.44
CA ARG A 28 -11.23 -8.17 12.22
C ARG A 28 -11.82 -7.22 11.19
N HIS A 29 -10.95 -6.75 10.29
CA HIS A 29 -11.41 -6.11 9.07
C HIS A 29 -12.25 -7.09 8.24
N THR A 30 -13.46 -6.69 7.87
CA THR A 30 -14.35 -7.49 7.03
C THR A 30 -14.78 -6.70 5.81
N TYR A 31 -14.95 -7.39 4.69
CA TYR A 31 -15.33 -6.77 3.44
C TYR A 31 -16.85 -6.59 3.30
N PRO A 32 -17.30 -5.63 2.47
CA PRO A 32 -18.71 -5.47 2.14
C PRO A 32 -19.33 -6.81 1.75
N GLY A 33 -20.50 -7.15 2.29
CA GLY A 33 -21.14 -8.46 2.08
C GLY A 33 -21.01 -9.42 3.26
N PHE A 34 -19.94 -9.34 4.08
CA PHE A 34 -19.80 -10.21 5.25
C PHE A 34 -20.94 -9.99 6.27
N GLY A 35 -21.33 -8.74 6.49
CA GLY A 35 -22.46 -8.39 7.36
C GLY A 35 -23.79 -8.97 6.88
N TYR A 36 -23.99 -9.13 5.57
CA TYR A 36 -25.19 -9.78 5.02
C TYR A 36 -25.21 -11.28 5.35
N TRP A 37 -24.06 -11.95 5.30
CA TRP A 37 -23.97 -13.35 5.73
C TRP A 37 -24.28 -13.50 7.23
N LEU A 38 -23.71 -12.66 8.09
CA LEU A 38 -24.01 -12.67 9.52
C LEU A 38 -25.49 -12.38 9.81
N THR A 39 -26.10 -11.44 9.08
CA THR A 39 -27.53 -11.14 9.21
C THR A 39 -28.37 -12.34 8.76
N GLY A 40 -27.96 -13.03 7.70
CA GLY A 40 -28.61 -14.26 7.24
C GLY A 40 -28.60 -15.37 8.29
N THR A 41 -27.47 -15.61 8.96
CA THR A 41 -27.39 -16.63 10.03
C THR A 41 -28.20 -16.26 11.27
N LEU A 42 -28.35 -14.96 11.56
CA LEU A 42 -29.27 -14.46 12.59
C LEU A 42 -30.74 -14.71 12.22
N CYS A 43 -31.12 -14.47 10.96
CA CYS A 43 -32.46 -14.80 10.46
C CYS A 43 -32.77 -16.29 10.62
N ARG A 44 -31.79 -17.17 10.33
CA ARG A 44 -31.91 -18.61 10.57
C ARG A 44 -32.17 -18.95 12.04
N THR A 45 -31.42 -18.33 12.94
CA THR A 45 -31.57 -18.55 14.38
C THR A 45 -32.95 -18.12 14.85
N ALA A 46 -33.44 -16.96 14.39
CA ALA A 46 -34.80 -16.53 14.65
C ALA A 46 -35.83 -17.53 14.11
N ALA A 47 -35.63 -18.05 12.89
CA ALA A 47 -36.51 -19.05 12.30
C ALA A 47 -36.58 -20.34 13.15
N LEU A 48 -35.42 -20.89 13.54
CA LEU A 48 -35.36 -22.11 14.35
C LEU A 48 -36.00 -21.93 15.74
N THR A 49 -35.81 -20.77 16.37
CA THR A 49 -36.47 -20.43 17.63
C THR A 49 -37.99 -20.37 17.48
N LEU A 50 -38.50 -19.75 16.41
CA LEU A 50 -39.94 -19.67 16.16
C LEU A 50 -40.56 -21.05 15.87
N LEU A 51 -39.81 -21.96 15.25
CA LEU A 51 -40.25 -23.33 14.99
C LEU A 51 -40.38 -24.19 16.26
N LEU A 52 -39.77 -23.79 17.38
CA LEU A 52 -39.92 -24.45 18.68
C LEU A 52 -41.20 -24.03 19.44
N LEU A 53 -41.91 -23.00 18.97
CA LEU A 53 -43.14 -22.55 19.62
C LEU A 53 -44.26 -23.60 19.51
N PRO A 54 -45.02 -23.84 20.58
CA PRO A 54 -46.15 -24.78 20.57
C PRO A 54 -47.24 -24.32 19.60
N ARG A 55 -47.51 -25.12 18.57
CA ARG A 55 -48.42 -24.76 17.45
C ARG A 55 -49.89 -24.65 17.85
N ASP A 56 -50.26 -25.27 18.96
CA ASP A 56 -51.58 -25.20 19.58
C ASP A 56 -51.82 -23.87 20.32
N GLN A 57 -50.77 -23.15 20.71
CA GLN A 57 -50.85 -21.92 21.50
C GLN A 57 -50.61 -20.64 20.69
N PHE A 58 -50.03 -20.76 19.50
CA PHE A 58 -49.61 -19.62 18.68
C PHE A 58 -50.17 -19.68 17.26
N PRO A 59 -50.45 -18.52 16.64
CA PRO A 59 -51.08 -18.47 15.32
C PRO A 59 -50.16 -19.01 14.21
N PRO A 60 -50.70 -19.62 13.13
CA PRO A 60 -49.90 -20.21 12.06
C PRO A 60 -48.98 -19.25 11.32
N TRP A 61 -49.32 -17.95 11.24
CA TRP A 61 -48.43 -16.97 10.63
C TRP A 61 -47.11 -16.82 11.39
N LEU A 62 -47.13 -17.01 12.71
CA LEU A 62 -45.96 -16.92 13.58
C LEU A 62 -45.16 -18.23 13.62
N THR A 63 -45.83 -19.38 13.58
CA THR A 63 -45.19 -20.70 13.74
C THR A 63 -44.89 -21.44 12.43
N ILE A 64 -45.42 -20.95 11.30
CA ILE A 64 -45.24 -21.55 9.97
C ILE A 64 -44.72 -20.54 8.97
N ILE A 65 -45.38 -19.39 8.82
CA ILE A 65 -45.08 -18.46 7.72
C ILE A 65 -43.79 -17.69 7.99
N LEU A 66 -43.71 -17.02 9.14
CA LEU A 66 -42.57 -16.20 9.52
C LEU A 66 -41.24 -16.99 9.59
N PRO A 67 -41.17 -18.19 10.19
CA PRO A 67 -39.93 -18.98 10.20
C PRO A 67 -39.49 -19.38 8.80
N ASN A 68 -40.43 -19.84 7.95
CA ASN A 68 -40.11 -20.23 6.58
C ASN A 68 -39.62 -19.05 5.74
N TYR A 69 -40.21 -17.87 5.93
CA TYR A 69 -39.73 -16.65 5.28
C TYR A 69 -38.35 -16.23 5.81
N ALA A 70 -38.10 -16.33 7.11
CA ALA A 70 -36.80 -16.03 7.69
C ALA A 70 -35.69 -16.97 7.18
N MET A 71 -35.99 -18.25 6.92
CA MET A 71 -35.07 -19.18 6.25
C MET A 71 -34.84 -18.84 4.77
N LEU A 72 -35.87 -18.35 4.05
CA LEU A 72 -35.69 -17.85 2.69
C LEU A 72 -34.81 -16.60 2.68
N LEU A 73 -35.07 -15.67 3.61
CA LEU A 73 -34.35 -14.42 3.74
C LEU A 73 -32.85 -14.65 3.98
N GLU A 74 -32.48 -15.67 4.75
CA GLU A 74 -31.09 -16.11 4.89
C GLU A 74 -30.40 -16.33 3.53
N LEU A 75 -30.98 -17.16 2.66
CA LEU A 75 -30.40 -17.46 1.34
C LEU A 75 -30.36 -16.21 0.45
N MET A 76 -31.36 -15.34 0.55
CA MET A 76 -31.39 -14.10 -0.20
C MET A 76 -30.26 -13.15 0.23
N LEU A 77 -30.07 -13.01 1.55
CA LEU A 77 -28.96 -12.24 2.12
C LEU A 77 -27.62 -12.87 1.76
N TYR A 78 -27.54 -14.19 1.60
CA TYR A 78 -26.34 -14.87 1.13
C TYR A 78 -26.00 -14.56 -0.33
N VAL A 79 -26.99 -14.54 -1.21
CA VAL A 79 -26.80 -14.10 -2.61
C VAL A 79 -26.30 -12.66 -2.63
N ARG A 80 -26.97 -11.76 -1.91
CA ARG A 80 -26.60 -10.34 -1.81
C ARG A 80 -25.19 -10.17 -1.25
N GLY A 81 -24.89 -10.87 -0.16
CA GLY A 81 -23.60 -10.86 0.51
C GLY A 81 -22.47 -11.32 -0.40
N THR A 82 -22.68 -12.42 -1.14
CA THR A 82 -21.65 -12.94 -2.06
C THR A 82 -21.40 -12.01 -3.24
N HIS A 83 -22.45 -11.38 -3.78
CA HIS A 83 -22.31 -10.36 -4.82
C HIS A 83 -21.48 -9.16 -4.33
N LEU A 84 -21.83 -8.59 -3.18
CA LEU A 84 -21.12 -7.45 -2.58
C LEU A 84 -19.68 -7.81 -2.22
N PHE A 85 -19.47 -8.99 -1.63
CA PHE A 85 -18.15 -9.49 -1.28
C PHE A 85 -17.25 -9.61 -2.51
N ARG A 86 -17.81 -9.96 -3.67
CA ARG A 86 -17.07 -10.06 -4.93
C ARG A 86 -17.02 -8.79 -5.76
N GLY A 87 -17.64 -7.69 -5.30
CA GLY A 87 -17.76 -6.45 -6.07
C GLY A 87 -18.58 -6.60 -7.36
N VAL A 88 -19.44 -7.64 -7.45
CA VAL A 88 -20.28 -7.88 -8.62
C VAL A 88 -21.59 -7.10 -8.43
N PRO A 89 -21.93 -6.15 -9.33
CA PRO A 89 -23.12 -5.33 -9.18
C PRO A 89 -24.38 -6.21 -9.19
N LEU A 90 -25.28 -5.97 -8.23
CA LEU A 90 -26.58 -6.62 -8.14
C LEU A 90 -27.67 -5.57 -7.97
N ARG A 91 -28.58 -5.50 -8.96
CA ARG A 91 -29.71 -4.57 -8.93
C ARG A 91 -30.61 -4.88 -7.73
N PHE A 92 -31.15 -3.84 -7.11
CA PHE A 92 -32.16 -3.97 -6.07
C PHE A 92 -33.51 -4.32 -6.69
N GLY A 93 -34.33 -5.12 -6.00
CA GLY A 93 -35.74 -5.35 -6.35
C GLY A 93 -36.09 -6.81 -6.65
N TRP A 94 -35.12 -7.65 -7.01
CA TRP A 94 -35.35 -9.10 -7.10
C TRP A 94 -35.74 -9.66 -5.72
N GLU A 95 -35.21 -9.08 -4.64
CA GLU A 95 -35.53 -9.47 -3.28
C GLU A 95 -37.03 -9.30 -3.01
N ILE A 96 -37.60 -8.18 -3.44
CA ILE A 96 -39.02 -7.86 -3.26
C ILE A 96 -39.89 -8.84 -4.05
N ILE A 97 -39.53 -9.11 -5.31
CA ILE A 97 -40.29 -10.02 -6.18
C ILE A 97 -40.31 -11.42 -5.56
N VAL A 98 -39.15 -11.94 -5.17
CA VAL A 98 -39.01 -13.27 -4.55
C VAL A 98 -39.77 -13.35 -3.23
N SER A 99 -39.70 -12.31 -2.39
CA SER A 99 -40.42 -12.26 -1.12
C SER A 99 -41.93 -12.26 -1.31
N LEU A 100 -42.46 -11.40 -2.19
CA LEU A 100 -43.91 -11.30 -2.43
C LEU A 100 -44.47 -12.58 -3.04
N SER A 101 -43.77 -13.18 -4.02
CA SER A 101 -44.22 -14.42 -4.65
C SER A 101 -44.17 -15.60 -3.67
N PHE A 102 -43.13 -15.68 -2.83
CA PHE A 102 -43.02 -16.72 -1.82
C PHE A 102 -44.10 -16.61 -0.74
N ILE A 103 -44.26 -15.41 -0.15
CA ILE A 103 -45.24 -15.17 0.91
C ILE A 103 -46.66 -15.45 0.39
N GLY A 104 -47.00 -14.98 -0.81
CA GLY A 104 -48.30 -15.22 -1.42
C GLY A 104 -48.62 -16.71 -1.59
N LEU A 105 -47.66 -17.49 -2.12
CA LEU A 105 -47.83 -18.94 -2.29
C LEU A 105 -47.94 -19.66 -0.94
N ILE A 106 -47.09 -19.33 0.03
CA ILE A 106 -47.11 -19.96 1.36
C ILE A 106 -48.41 -19.62 2.13
N LEU A 107 -48.92 -18.39 2.03
CA LEU A 107 -50.21 -18.00 2.60
C LEU A 107 -51.35 -18.79 1.97
N TYR A 108 -51.41 -18.85 0.64
CA TYR A 108 -52.46 -19.54 -0.09
C TYR A 108 -52.55 -21.03 0.29
N PHE A 109 -51.42 -21.74 0.28
CA PHE A 109 -51.36 -23.17 0.64
C PHE A 109 -51.33 -23.44 2.15
N SER A 110 -51.38 -22.40 2.99
CA SER A 110 -51.57 -22.54 4.43
C SER A 110 -53.02 -22.29 4.86
N TYR A 111 -53.73 -21.36 4.22
CA TYR A 111 -55.07 -20.92 4.65
C TYR A 111 -56.20 -21.26 3.67
N HIS A 112 -55.96 -21.25 2.36
CA HIS A 112 -57.02 -21.46 1.36
C HIS A 112 -57.09 -22.90 0.86
N VAL A 113 -55.95 -23.48 0.49
CA VAL A 113 -55.85 -24.89 0.08
C VAL A 113 -54.75 -25.57 0.91
N PRO A 114 -55.02 -25.89 2.19
CA PRO A 114 -54.00 -26.40 3.08
C PRO A 114 -53.37 -27.69 2.55
N SER A 115 -52.10 -27.62 2.17
CA SER A 115 -51.35 -28.77 1.71
C SER A 115 -49.92 -28.71 2.25
N LEU A 116 -49.58 -29.66 3.09
CA LEU A 116 -48.23 -29.78 3.64
C LEU A 116 -47.22 -30.08 2.52
N SER A 117 -47.53 -31.04 1.65
CA SER A 117 -46.65 -31.46 0.54
C SER A 117 -46.35 -30.32 -0.43
N ILE A 118 -47.36 -29.50 -0.78
CA ILE A 118 -47.16 -28.36 -1.69
C ILE A 118 -46.30 -27.28 -1.04
N ARG A 119 -46.48 -26.98 0.26
CA ARG A 119 -45.62 -26.01 0.96
C ARG A 119 -44.15 -26.47 1.01
N PHE A 120 -43.91 -27.76 1.24
CA PHE A 120 -42.56 -28.34 1.17
C PHE A 120 -41.96 -28.23 -0.24
N LEU A 121 -42.75 -28.44 -1.28
CA LEU A 121 -42.31 -28.27 -2.66
C LEU A 121 -41.96 -26.81 -2.97
N ILE A 122 -42.80 -25.85 -2.56
CA ILE A 122 -42.55 -24.41 -2.71
C ILE A 122 -41.22 -24.04 -2.05
N LEU A 123 -41.01 -24.41 -0.79
CA LEU A 123 -39.76 -24.18 -0.07
C LEU A 123 -38.55 -24.71 -0.84
N SER A 124 -38.65 -25.95 -1.33
CA SER A 124 -37.56 -26.63 -2.01
C SER A 124 -37.22 -26.01 -3.37
N ILE A 125 -38.21 -25.48 -4.11
CA ILE A 125 -38.00 -24.77 -5.37
C ILE A 125 -37.25 -23.46 -5.13
N TYR A 126 -37.71 -22.64 -4.18
CA TYR A 126 -37.08 -21.34 -3.89
C TYR A 126 -35.66 -21.52 -3.35
N TRP A 127 -35.45 -22.45 -2.42
CA TRP A 127 -34.12 -22.75 -1.90
C TRP A 127 -33.20 -23.27 -3.00
N GLY A 128 -33.64 -24.26 -3.78
CA GLY A 128 -32.84 -24.84 -4.86
C GLY A 128 -32.42 -23.80 -5.90
N PHE A 129 -33.31 -22.86 -6.26
CA PHE A 129 -32.96 -21.78 -7.17
C PHE A 129 -31.85 -20.87 -6.61
N LEU A 130 -31.98 -20.41 -5.35
CA LEU A 130 -30.99 -19.54 -4.72
C LEU A 130 -29.65 -20.26 -4.48
N GLU A 131 -29.69 -21.53 -4.08
CA GLU A 131 -28.50 -22.38 -3.92
C GLU A 131 -27.77 -22.57 -5.25
N CYS A 132 -28.49 -22.87 -6.34
CA CYS A 132 -27.92 -22.96 -7.69
C CYS A 132 -27.31 -21.62 -8.14
N TRP A 133 -27.96 -20.51 -7.85
CA TRP A 133 -27.44 -19.18 -8.18
C TRP A 133 -26.14 -18.89 -7.41
N LEU A 134 -26.08 -19.20 -6.11
CA LEU A 134 -24.87 -19.10 -5.30
C LEU A 134 -23.73 -19.95 -5.86
N ALA A 135 -23.98 -21.22 -6.16
CA ALA A 135 -22.98 -22.12 -6.73
C ALA A 135 -22.48 -21.61 -8.10
N TRP A 136 -23.40 -21.17 -8.98
CA TRP A 136 -23.06 -20.60 -10.27
C TRP A 136 -22.19 -19.35 -10.14
N LEU A 137 -22.56 -18.42 -9.25
CA LEU A 137 -21.80 -17.20 -9.01
C LEU A 137 -20.40 -17.54 -8.53
N LEU A 138 -20.28 -18.46 -7.57
CA LEU A 138 -19.01 -18.88 -7.00
C LEU A 138 -18.08 -19.47 -8.05
N LEU A 139 -18.59 -20.32 -8.94
CA LEU A 139 -17.81 -21.06 -9.94
C LEU A 139 -17.43 -20.24 -11.18
N THR A 140 -18.28 -19.29 -11.59
CA THR A 140 -18.12 -18.57 -12.86
C THR A 140 -17.48 -17.19 -12.72
N ARG A 141 -17.68 -16.49 -11.60
CA ARG A 141 -17.18 -15.11 -11.39
C ARG A 141 -15.99 -15.08 -10.44
N ARG A 142 -14.81 -15.52 -10.91
CA ARG A 142 -13.62 -15.69 -10.06
C ARG A 142 -12.82 -14.38 -9.94
N PRO A 143 -12.76 -13.76 -8.74
CA PRO A 143 -11.89 -12.60 -8.50
C PRO A 143 -10.40 -12.98 -8.41
N ALA A 144 -9.50 -12.00 -8.39
CA ALA A 144 -8.06 -12.22 -8.30
C ALA A 144 -7.63 -12.96 -7.00
N TYR A 145 -8.35 -12.75 -5.90
CA TYR A 145 -8.15 -13.42 -4.61
C TYR A 145 -8.91 -14.76 -4.47
N PHE A 146 -9.45 -15.31 -5.58
CA PHE A 146 -10.19 -16.57 -5.55
C PHE A 146 -9.32 -17.72 -5.02
N GLY A 147 -9.83 -18.45 -4.04
CA GLY A 147 -9.02 -19.43 -3.32
C GLY A 147 -9.77 -20.65 -2.80
N SER A 148 -9.16 -21.31 -1.82
CA SER A 148 -9.71 -22.52 -1.19
C SER A 148 -11.04 -22.27 -0.47
N GLY A 149 -11.27 -21.07 0.07
CA GLY A 149 -12.54 -20.72 0.70
C GLY A 149 -13.69 -20.73 -0.30
N ASP A 150 -13.48 -20.17 -1.49
CA ASP A 150 -14.50 -20.18 -2.56
C ASP A 150 -14.83 -21.59 -3.04
N TRP A 151 -13.81 -22.44 -3.21
CA TRP A 151 -14.00 -23.84 -3.59
C TRP A 151 -14.79 -24.61 -2.54
N LEU A 152 -14.45 -24.43 -1.26
CA LEU A 152 -15.17 -25.04 -0.15
C LEU A 152 -16.63 -24.58 -0.15
N GLN A 153 -16.88 -23.28 -0.28
CA GLN A 153 -18.24 -22.75 -0.28
C GLN A 153 -19.06 -23.29 -1.47
N ALA A 154 -18.48 -23.32 -2.68
CA ALA A 154 -19.14 -23.84 -3.86
C ALA A 154 -19.48 -25.32 -3.71
N ALA A 155 -18.55 -26.13 -3.19
CA ALA A 155 -18.77 -27.55 -2.93
C ALA A 155 -19.91 -27.77 -1.93
N VAL A 156 -19.98 -26.97 -0.86
CA VAL A 156 -21.05 -27.09 0.14
C VAL A 156 -22.40 -26.69 -0.45
N TRP A 157 -22.49 -25.65 -1.30
CA TRP A 157 -23.74 -25.35 -2.01
C TRP A 157 -24.18 -26.48 -2.93
N ILE A 158 -23.25 -27.13 -3.64
CA ILE A 158 -23.57 -28.32 -4.46
C ILE A 158 -24.12 -29.46 -3.59
N VAL A 159 -23.51 -29.72 -2.44
CA VAL A 159 -24.04 -30.71 -1.47
C VAL A 159 -25.45 -30.36 -1.00
N LEU A 160 -25.73 -29.08 -0.74
CA LEU A 160 -27.07 -28.62 -0.36
C LEU A 160 -28.08 -28.76 -1.49
N ILE A 161 -27.72 -28.47 -2.74
CA ILE A 161 -28.57 -28.68 -3.92
C ILE A 161 -28.94 -30.17 -4.06
N VAL A 162 -27.95 -31.06 -3.96
CA VAL A 162 -28.19 -32.52 -4.01
C VAL A 162 -29.07 -32.96 -2.84
N SER A 163 -28.79 -32.47 -1.63
CA SER A 163 -29.58 -32.75 -0.42
C SER A 163 -31.03 -32.28 -0.57
N ASN A 164 -31.26 -31.13 -1.20
CA ASN A 164 -32.56 -30.57 -1.50
C ASN A 164 -33.35 -31.47 -2.47
N VAL A 165 -32.72 -31.95 -3.54
CA VAL A 165 -33.32 -32.90 -4.49
C VAL A 165 -33.68 -34.22 -3.81
N VAL A 166 -32.77 -34.79 -3.02
CA VAL A 166 -33.04 -36.03 -2.25
C VAL A 166 -34.18 -35.83 -1.27
N ARG A 167 -34.23 -34.68 -0.57
CA ARG A 167 -35.29 -34.34 0.38
C ARG A 167 -36.65 -34.31 -0.31
N VAL A 168 -36.77 -33.69 -1.48
CA VAL A 168 -38.02 -33.66 -2.27
C VAL A 168 -38.47 -35.07 -2.62
N GLY A 169 -37.55 -35.93 -3.09
CA GLY A 169 -37.85 -37.32 -3.42
C GLY A 169 -38.35 -38.12 -2.21
N LEU A 170 -37.71 -37.97 -1.05
CA LEU A 170 -38.11 -38.64 0.19
C LEU A 170 -39.48 -38.17 0.68
N VAL A 171 -39.76 -36.86 0.66
CA VAL A 171 -41.07 -36.32 1.09
C VAL A 171 -42.19 -36.79 0.16
N TRP A 172 -41.92 -36.88 -1.13
CA TRP A 172 -42.90 -37.35 -2.12
C TRP A 172 -43.27 -38.82 -1.93
N THR A 173 -42.29 -39.68 -1.63
CA THR A 173 -42.54 -41.11 -1.38
C THR A 173 -43.10 -41.39 0.01
N SER A 174 -42.86 -40.50 0.99
CA SER A 174 -43.37 -40.63 2.36
C SER A 174 -44.65 -39.83 2.62
N ALA A 175 -45.30 -39.27 1.60
CA ALA A 175 -46.41 -38.31 1.75
C ALA A 175 -47.60 -38.85 2.59
N GLU A 176 -47.85 -40.17 2.55
CA GLU A 176 -48.90 -40.83 3.35
C GLU A 176 -48.55 -40.98 4.84
N THR A 177 -47.26 -40.92 5.22
CA THR A 177 -46.82 -41.10 6.63
C THR A 177 -46.67 -39.79 7.42
N LEU A 178 -46.50 -38.64 6.74
CA LEU A 178 -46.41 -37.33 7.42
C LEU A 178 -47.75 -36.83 7.99
N THR A 179 -48.88 -37.31 7.47
CA THR A 179 -50.22 -37.00 7.98
C THR A 179 -50.57 -37.74 9.27
N ALA A 180 -49.82 -38.79 9.64
CA ALA A 180 -50.14 -39.68 10.75
C ALA A 180 -49.48 -39.32 12.10
N GLY A 181 -48.82 -38.16 12.22
CA GLY A 181 -48.28 -37.69 13.51
C GLY A 181 -47.26 -38.65 14.11
N ILE A 182 -46.18 -38.96 13.40
CA ILE A 182 -45.13 -39.85 13.90
C ILE A 182 -44.00 -39.02 14.50
N ALA A 183 -43.79 -39.17 15.81
CA ALA A 183 -42.75 -38.53 16.61
C ALA A 183 -41.31 -38.98 16.28
N THR A 184 -41.10 -39.76 15.21
CA THR A 184 -39.78 -40.31 14.82
C THR A 184 -39.61 -40.33 13.30
N LEU A 185 -38.73 -39.47 12.80
CA LEU A 185 -38.34 -39.48 11.38
C LEU A 185 -37.48 -40.72 11.07
N PRO A 186 -37.59 -41.33 9.88
CA PRO A 186 -36.68 -42.36 9.39
C PRO A 186 -35.21 -41.97 9.52
N LEU A 187 -34.31 -42.95 9.72
CA LEU A 187 -32.88 -42.69 9.90
C LEU A 187 -32.28 -41.87 8.72
N SER A 188 -32.69 -42.17 7.49
CA SER A 188 -32.25 -41.45 6.29
C SER A 188 -32.61 -39.96 6.33
N GLN A 189 -33.79 -39.60 6.82
CA GLN A 189 -34.21 -38.21 6.96
C GLN A 189 -33.44 -37.50 8.09
N ASN A 190 -33.21 -38.17 9.23
CA ASN A 190 -32.39 -37.61 10.31
C ASN A 190 -30.95 -37.34 9.86
N LEU A 191 -30.33 -38.28 9.14
CA LEU A 191 -28.98 -38.11 8.60
C LEU A 191 -28.91 -36.96 7.59
N LEU A 192 -29.92 -36.83 6.73
CA LEU A 192 -30.02 -35.72 5.78
C LEU A 192 -30.15 -34.36 6.49
N PHE A 193 -30.96 -34.26 7.54
CA PHE A 193 -31.06 -33.04 8.35
C PHE A 193 -29.75 -32.69 9.05
N LEU A 194 -29.07 -33.69 9.64
CA LEU A 194 -27.76 -33.48 10.26
C LEU A 194 -26.73 -32.99 9.23
N LEU A 195 -26.70 -33.57 8.04
CA LEU A 195 -25.84 -33.12 6.95
C LEU A 195 -26.12 -31.65 6.57
N ILE A 196 -27.40 -31.27 6.43
CA ILE A 196 -27.79 -29.90 6.13
C ILE A 196 -27.34 -28.95 7.26
N ILE A 197 -27.58 -29.30 8.53
CA ILE A 197 -27.19 -28.46 9.68
C ILE A 197 -25.66 -28.30 9.72
N MET A 198 -24.90 -29.39 9.57
CA MET A 198 -23.43 -29.35 9.57
C MET A 198 -22.86 -28.55 8.39
N SER A 199 -23.56 -28.53 7.25
CA SER A 199 -23.15 -27.74 6.07
C SER A 199 -23.07 -26.24 6.37
N PHE A 200 -23.89 -25.71 7.29
CA PHE A 200 -23.82 -24.28 7.65
C PHE A 200 -22.57 -23.92 8.46
N ILE A 201 -22.01 -24.88 9.20
CA ILE A 201 -20.69 -24.71 9.83
C ILE A 201 -19.63 -24.56 8.73
N LEU A 202 -19.68 -25.41 7.71
CA LEU A 202 -18.74 -25.36 6.58
C LEU A 202 -18.90 -24.08 5.75
N ILE A 203 -20.14 -23.59 5.56
CA ILE A 203 -20.37 -22.30 4.89
C ILE A 203 -19.76 -21.17 5.71
N ALA A 204 -20.03 -21.10 7.02
CA ALA A 204 -19.44 -20.05 7.87
C ALA A 204 -17.91 -20.13 7.90
N LEU A 205 -17.35 -21.34 7.94
CA LEU A 205 -15.90 -21.56 7.84
C LEU A 205 -15.35 -21.06 6.51
N SER A 206 -16.01 -21.39 5.39
CA SER A 206 -15.61 -20.93 4.07
C SER A 206 -15.62 -19.41 3.92
N GLN A 207 -16.63 -18.73 4.48
CA GLN A 207 -16.72 -17.26 4.48
C GLN A 207 -15.60 -16.61 5.29
N LYS A 208 -15.21 -17.21 6.43
CA LYS A 208 -14.03 -16.77 7.19
C LYS A 208 -12.74 -16.93 6.39
N VAL A 209 -12.57 -18.09 5.75
CA VAL A 209 -11.39 -18.36 4.90
C VAL A 209 -11.34 -17.38 3.73
N MET A 210 -12.46 -17.11 3.07
CA MET A 210 -12.55 -16.14 1.97
C MET A 210 -12.20 -14.72 2.44
N ASN A 211 -12.70 -14.29 3.60
CA ASN A 211 -12.37 -12.97 4.16
C ASN A 211 -10.87 -12.86 4.46
N ALA A 212 -10.27 -13.92 5.01
CA ALA A 212 -8.83 -13.98 5.27
C ALA A 212 -7.99 -13.98 3.97
N GLN A 213 -8.41 -14.75 2.95
CA GLN A 213 -7.74 -14.80 1.65
C GLN A 213 -7.74 -13.45 0.93
N ARG A 214 -8.87 -12.74 0.97
CA ARG A 214 -8.96 -11.40 0.41
C ARG A 214 -8.09 -10.40 1.18
N LEU A 215 -8.08 -10.49 2.51
CA LEU A 215 -7.21 -9.65 3.35
C LEU A 215 -5.73 -9.90 3.06
N GLU A 216 -5.34 -11.17 2.91
CA GLU A 216 -3.96 -11.53 2.55
C GLU A 216 -3.58 -11.03 1.16
N TYR A 217 -4.49 -11.14 0.19
CA TYR A 217 -4.27 -10.61 -1.15
C TYR A 217 -4.08 -9.09 -1.15
N ASP A 218 -4.98 -8.34 -0.50
CA ASP A 218 -4.88 -6.87 -0.43
C ASP A 218 -3.59 -6.44 0.30
N TYR A 219 -3.20 -7.16 1.36
CA TYR A 219 -1.93 -6.93 2.05
C TYR A 219 -0.72 -7.14 1.13
N ARG A 220 -0.69 -8.23 0.36
CA ARG A 220 0.41 -8.52 -0.58
C ARG A 220 0.51 -7.45 -1.67
N VAL A 221 -0.62 -7.05 -2.27
CA VAL A 221 -0.65 -6.00 -3.29
C VAL A 221 -0.15 -4.67 -2.72
N ALA A 222 -0.59 -4.30 -1.51
CA ALA A 222 -0.12 -3.09 -0.85
C ALA A 222 1.39 -3.17 -0.52
N GLN A 223 1.88 -4.33 -0.08
CA GLN A 223 3.30 -4.53 0.19
C GLN A 223 4.14 -4.39 -1.09
N GLU A 224 3.74 -5.00 -2.19
CA GLU A 224 4.44 -4.89 -3.48
C GLU A 224 4.51 -3.43 -3.96
N GLN A 225 3.41 -2.68 -3.81
CA GLN A 225 3.37 -1.26 -4.14
C GLN A 225 4.30 -0.42 -3.24
N LEU A 226 4.30 -0.69 -1.93
CA LEU A 226 5.19 -0.04 -0.98
C LEU A 226 6.66 -0.35 -1.27
N GLU A 227 6.99 -1.60 -1.62
CA GLU A 227 8.35 -2.00 -1.99
C GLU A 227 8.82 -1.26 -3.25
N GLN A 228 7.96 -1.14 -4.27
CA GLN A 228 8.27 -0.37 -5.47
C GLN A 228 8.58 1.09 -5.14
N VAL A 229 7.74 1.75 -4.34
CA VAL A 229 7.93 3.16 -3.95
C VAL A 229 9.14 3.34 -3.01
N ALA A 230 9.42 2.37 -2.15
CA ALA A 230 10.50 2.47 -1.16
C ALA A 230 11.90 2.26 -1.75
N TYR A 231 12.03 1.48 -2.84
CA TYR A 231 13.32 1.03 -3.37
C TYR A 231 13.60 1.47 -4.81
N HIS A 232 12.60 1.97 -5.55
CA HIS A 232 12.78 2.43 -6.92
C HIS A 232 12.47 3.92 -7.06
N ASP A 233 13.12 4.56 -8.03
CA ASP A 233 12.82 5.93 -8.47
C ASP A 233 11.52 5.91 -9.29
N ALA A 234 10.53 6.71 -8.88
CA ALA A 234 9.20 6.68 -9.46
C ALA A 234 9.16 7.09 -10.95
N LEU A 235 10.12 7.92 -11.39
CA LEU A 235 10.19 8.38 -12.78
C LEU A 235 10.86 7.35 -13.69
N THR A 236 12.04 6.85 -13.30
CA THR A 236 12.88 6.02 -14.17
C THR A 236 12.74 4.52 -13.94
N GLY A 237 12.14 4.10 -12.82
CA GLY A 237 12.05 2.71 -12.38
C GLY A 237 13.39 2.10 -11.92
N LEU A 238 14.49 2.86 -11.99
CA LEU A 238 15.79 2.42 -11.50
C LEU A 238 15.78 2.31 -9.97
N PRO A 239 16.65 1.48 -9.39
CA PRO A 239 17.01 1.56 -7.98
C PRO A 239 17.18 3.01 -7.50
N ASN A 240 16.52 3.37 -6.41
CA ASN A 240 16.74 4.65 -5.75
C ASN A 240 17.98 4.59 -4.84
N ARG A 241 18.27 5.70 -4.16
CA ARG A 241 19.38 5.81 -3.21
C ARG A 241 19.42 4.67 -2.19
N ARG A 242 18.28 4.27 -1.63
CA ARG A 242 18.20 3.21 -0.62
C ARG A 242 18.61 1.86 -1.21
N LEU A 243 18.02 1.46 -2.34
CA LEU A 243 18.35 0.19 -2.97
C LEU A 243 19.78 0.15 -3.50
N LEU A 244 20.31 1.30 -3.98
CA LEU A 244 21.72 1.41 -4.34
C LEU A 244 22.62 1.10 -3.14
N HIS A 245 22.32 1.65 -1.96
CA HIS A 245 23.15 1.43 -0.78
C HIS A 245 23.25 -0.06 -0.41
N ASP A 246 22.12 -0.75 -0.44
CA ASP A 246 22.05 -2.18 -0.19
C ASP A 246 22.83 -2.98 -1.26
N ARG A 247 22.64 -2.65 -2.54
CA ARG A 247 23.33 -3.33 -3.67
C ARG A 247 24.83 -3.11 -3.64
N LEU A 248 25.29 -1.91 -3.28
CA LEU A 248 26.71 -1.60 -3.14
C LEU A 248 27.33 -2.35 -1.97
N THR A 249 26.63 -2.48 -0.84
CA THR A 249 27.09 -3.29 0.30
C THR A 249 27.28 -4.76 -0.10
N LEU A 250 26.32 -5.32 -0.84
CA LEU A 250 26.40 -6.68 -1.36
C LEU A 250 27.55 -6.84 -2.37
N ALA A 251 27.73 -5.87 -3.27
CA ALA A 251 28.81 -5.85 -4.26
C ALA A 251 30.19 -5.86 -3.58
N LEU A 252 30.39 -4.99 -2.56
CA LEU A 252 31.64 -4.92 -1.79
C LEU A 252 31.92 -6.23 -1.05
N THR A 253 30.91 -6.80 -0.42
CA THR A 253 31.03 -8.08 0.31
C THR A 253 31.36 -9.23 -0.65
N SER A 254 30.71 -9.26 -1.82
CA SER A 254 30.94 -10.27 -2.85
C SER A 254 32.34 -10.16 -3.46
N SER A 255 32.82 -8.94 -3.73
CA SER A 255 34.18 -8.66 -4.19
C SER A 255 35.22 -9.13 -3.17
N LYS A 256 35.03 -8.80 -1.87
CA LYS A 256 35.90 -9.27 -0.78
C LYS A 256 35.99 -10.80 -0.70
N ARG A 257 34.87 -11.50 -0.89
CA ARG A 257 34.81 -12.97 -0.82
C ARG A 257 35.39 -13.68 -2.05
N SER A 258 35.11 -13.15 -3.24
CA SER A 258 35.53 -13.78 -4.51
C SER A 258 36.96 -13.42 -4.92
N GLY A 259 37.50 -12.32 -4.38
CA GLY A 259 38.79 -11.75 -4.80
C GLY A 259 38.73 -11.00 -6.15
N LEU A 260 37.56 -10.94 -6.79
CA LEU A 260 37.32 -10.19 -8.02
C LEU A 260 37.14 -8.70 -7.71
N GLY A 261 37.59 -7.84 -8.62
CA GLY A 261 37.42 -6.39 -8.50
C GLY A 261 35.98 -5.94 -8.75
N GLY A 262 35.71 -4.69 -8.43
CA GLY A 262 34.49 -3.98 -8.78
C GLY A 262 34.76 -2.48 -8.88
N ALA A 263 33.78 -1.73 -9.35
CA ALA A 263 33.91 -0.28 -9.48
C ALA A 263 32.57 0.40 -9.23
N LEU A 264 32.63 1.64 -8.72
CA LEU A 264 31.50 2.55 -8.66
C LEU A 264 31.76 3.74 -9.58
N MET A 265 30.74 4.15 -10.32
CA MET A 265 30.75 5.35 -11.14
C MET A 265 29.62 6.27 -10.72
N LEU A 266 29.95 7.52 -10.45
CA LEU A 266 29.00 8.62 -10.31
C LEU A 266 28.92 9.37 -11.63
N LEU A 267 27.70 9.69 -12.04
CA LEU A 267 27.39 10.36 -13.29
C LEU A 267 26.48 11.55 -12.99
N ASP A 268 26.80 12.68 -13.59
CA ASP A 268 26.01 13.90 -13.57
C ASP A 268 25.79 14.37 -15.01
N LEU A 269 24.54 14.67 -15.36
CA LEU A 269 24.19 15.07 -16.72
C LEU A 269 24.57 16.54 -16.96
N ASP A 270 25.42 16.75 -17.96
CA ASP A 270 25.85 18.10 -18.32
C ASP A 270 24.71 18.84 -19.04
N ASN A 271 24.45 20.09 -18.62
CA ASN A 271 23.45 20.97 -19.22
C ASN A 271 21.99 20.45 -19.11
N PHE A 272 21.68 19.66 -18.08
CA PHE A 272 20.30 19.24 -17.83
C PHE A 272 19.35 20.41 -17.51
N LYS A 273 19.80 21.35 -16.67
CA LYS A 273 18.98 22.50 -16.24
C LYS A 273 18.50 23.40 -17.40
N PRO A 274 19.35 23.81 -18.36
CA PRO A 274 18.90 24.54 -19.55
C PRO A 274 17.74 23.89 -20.32
N LEU A 275 17.69 22.56 -20.42
CA LEU A 275 16.58 21.86 -21.08
C LEU A 275 15.25 22.10 -20.35
N ASN A 276 15.27 22.01 -19.02
CA ASN A 276 14.08 22.29 -18.20
C ASN A 276 13.66 23.75 -18.30
N ASP A 277 14.62 24.66 -18.32
CA ASP A 277 14.36 26.10 -18.40
C ASP A 277 13.75 26.48 -19.77
N GLU A 278 14.14 25.80 -20.86
CA GLU A 278 13.66 26.08 -22.22
C GLU A 278 12.35 25.35 -22.59
N HIS A 279 12.19 24.09 -22.17
CA HIS A 279 11.10 23.22 -22.62
C HIS A 279 10.20 22.69 -21.49
N GLY A 280 10.47 23.07 -20.24
CA GLY A 280 9.72 22.65 -19.06
C GLY A 280 10.12 21.27 -18.52
N HIS A 281 9.72 21.01 -17.28
CA HIS A 281 10.10 19.79 -16.54
C HIS A 281 9.64 18.49 -17.20
N ALA A 282 8.51 18.49 -17.92
CA ALA A 282 8.01 17.29 -18.61
C ALA A 282 9.00 16.77 -19.66
N VAL A 283 9.73 17.66 -20.34
CA VAL A 283 10.75 17.27 -21.33
C VAL A 283 12.02 16.78 -20.65
N GLY A 284 12.40 17.39 -19.51
CA GLY A 284 13.46 16.86 -18.65
C GLY A 284 13.17 15.45 -18.14
N ASP A 285 11.93 15.17 -17.77
CA ASP A 285 11.52 13.85 -17.32
C ASP A 285 11.69 12.79 -18.41
N LEU A 286 11.32 13.12 -19.66
CA LEU A 286 11.57 12.26 -20.82
C LEU A 286 13.07 12.02 -21.06
N LEU A 287 13.90 13.06 -20.89
CA LEU A 287 15.35 12.92 -20.97
C LEU A 287 15.88 11.93 -19.92
N LEU A 288 15.44 12.05 -18.67
CA LEU A 288 15.87 11.19 -17.56
C LEU A 288 15.45 9.72 -17.77
N ILE A 289 14.24 9.49 -18.28
CA ILE A 289 13.77 8.14 -18.66
C ILE A 289 14.66 7.55 -19.76
N GLU A 290 14.99 8.34 -20.78
CA GLU A 290 15.84 7.88 -21.89
C GLU A 290 17.30 7.66 -21.44
N VAL A 291 17.83 8.49 -20.54
CA VAL A 291 19.13 8.27 -19.89
C VAL A 291 19.15 6.96 -19.13
N ALA A 292 18.13 6.69 -18.30
CA ALA A 292 18.00 5.45 -17.55
C ALA A 292 17.98 4.22 -18.47
N ARG A 293 17.27 4.31 -19.60
CA ARG A 293 17.22 3.27 -20.63
C ARG A 293 18.59 3.05 -21.28
N ARG A 294 19.28 4.13 -21.68
CA ARG A 294 20.63 4.06 -22.28
C ARG A 294 21.66 3.48 -21.31
N LEU A 295 21.61 3.84 -20.03
CA LEU A 295 22.47 3.29 -19.00
C LEU A 295 22.24 1.79 -18.83
N SER A 296 20.99 1.38 -18.60
CA SER A 296 20.62 -0.02 -18.38
C SER A 296 20.96 -0.95 -19.55
N THR A 297 20.88 -0.44 -20.79
CA THR A 297 21.25 -1.21 -22.00
C THR A 297 22.76 -1.22 -22.28
N THR A 298 23.52 -0.32 -21.65
CA THR A 298 24.97 -0.23 -21.85
C THR A 298 25.74 -1.18 -20.94
N VAL A 299 25.24 -1.41 -19.74
CA VAL A 299 25.84 -2.28 -18.71
C VAL A 299 25.26 -3.70 -18.74
N ARG A 300 25.82 -4.61 -17.94
CA ARG A 300 25.32 -6.00 -17.85
C ARG A 300 24.20 -6.09 -16.81
N GLU A 301 23.37 -7.13 -16.89
CA GLU A 301 22.29 -7.37 -15.91
C GLU A 301 22.80 -7.55 -14.47
N VAL A 302 24.04 -8.01 -14.30
CA VAL A 302 24.70 -8.15 -12.99
C VAL A 302 25.21 -6.82 -12.41
N ASP A 303 25.30 -5.78 -13.24
CA ASP A 303 25.67 -4.44 -12.82
C ASP A 303 24.43 -3.70 -12.33
N THR A 304 24.60 -2.77 -11.40
CA THR A 304 23.48 -1.98 -10.85
C THR A 304 23.53 -0.58 -11.44
N VAL A 305 22.41 -0.11 -12.00
CA VAL A 305 22.20 1.30 -12.35
C VAL A 305 21.20 1.87 -11.35
N ALA A 306 21.48 3.04 -10.78
CA ALA A 306 20.61 3.71 -9.83
C ALA A 306 20.48 5.20 -10.15
N ARG A 307 19.40 5.83 -9.71
CA ARG A 307 19.23 7.29 -9.74
C ARG A 307 19.18 7.81 -8.30
N LEU A 308 20.03 8.80 -8.00
CA LEU A 308 20.13 9.37 -6.65
C LEU A 308 19.15 10.51 -6.39
N GLY A 309 18.71 11.16 -7.47
CA GLY A 309 17.86 12.35 -7.47
C GLY A 309 18.32 13.32 -8.57
N GLY A 310 17.44 14.20 -9.02
CA GLY A 310 17.77 15.18 -10.08
C GLY A 310 18.32 14.50 -11.34
N ASP A 311 19.51 14.91 -11.74
CA ASP A 311 20.30 14.44 -12.87
C ASP A 311 21.46 13.49 -12.49
N GLU A 312 21.50 13.01 -11.24
CA GLU A 312 22.57 12.15 -10.75
C GLU A 312 22.24 10.66 -10.88
N PHE A 313 23.13 9.93 -11.53
CA PHE A 313 23.06 8.47 -11.69
C PHE A 313 24.31 7.79 -11.12
N VAL A 314 24.13 6.54 -10.69
CA VAL A 314 25.22 5.69 -10.21
C VAL A 314 25.22 4.38 -10.97
N VAL A 315 26.41 3.92 -11.33
CA VAL A 315 26.63 2.58 -11.88
C VAL A 315 27.59 1.81 -10.97
N VAL A 316 27.19 0.63 -10.53
CA VAL A 316 28.02 -0.30 -9.77
C VAL A 316 28.35 -1.51 -10.64
N LEU A 317 29.64 -1.69 -10.94
CA LEU A 317 30.14 -2.80 -11.73
C LEU A 317 30.60 -3.94 -10.84
N ASN A 318 30.14 -5.15 -11.17
CA ASN A 318 30.46 -6.37 -10.43
C ASN A 318 31.36 -7.31 -11.24
N GLY A 319 32.23 -8.05 -10.55
CA GLY A 319 32.99 -9.16 -11.15
C GLY A 319 34.01 -8.72 -12.20
N LEU A 320 34.72 -7.61 -11.93
CA LEU A 320 35.89 -7.21 -12.72
C LEU A 320 37.09 -8.12 -12.40
N SER A 321 38.20 -7.94 -13.14
CA SER A 321 39.44 -8.68 -12.90
C SER A 321 39.92 -8.58 -11.44
N ALA A 322 40.59 -9.62 -10.95
CA ALA A 322 41.28 -9.59 -9.66
C ALA A 322 42.56 -8.72 -9.71
N ASP A 323 43.12 -8.51 -10.90
CA ASP A 323 44.24 -7.60 -11.13
C ASP A 323 43.71 -6.16 -11.22
N GLU A 324 44.19 -5.28 -10.34
CA GLU A 324 43.72 -3.90 -10.19
C GLU A 324 43.93 -3.05 -11.46
N ALA A 325 45.05 -3.23 -12.16
CA ALA A 325 45.33 -2.50 -13.39
C ALA A 325 44.39 -2.93 -14.52
N VAL A 326 44.15 -4.23 -14.64
CA VAL A 326 43.18 -4.78 -15.60
C VAL A 326 41.75 -4.36 -15.26
N ALA A 327 41.37 -4.42 -13.98
CA ALA A 327 40.05 -3.99 -13.50
C ALA A 327 39.81 -2.49 -13.75
N GLY A 328 40.82 -1.65 -13.52
CA GLY A 328 40.82 -0.23 -13.87
C GLY A 328 40.61 0.01 -15.37
N GLY A 329 41.31 -0.74 -16.21
CA GLY A 329 41.12 -0.69 -17.66
C GLY A 329 39.70 -1.10 -18.08
N GLN A 330 39.14 -2.15 -17.49
CA GLN A 330 37.78 -2.62 -17.75
C GLN A 330 36.73 -1.60 -17.31
N ALA A 331 36.85 -1.06 -16.10
CA ALA A 331 35.94 -0.04 -15.57
C ALA A 331 35.98 1.22 -16.44
N ARG A 332 37.16 1.69 -16.83
CA ARG A 332 37.31 2.85 -17.71
C ARG A 332 36.71 2.62 -19.09
N MET A 333 36.89 1.44 -19.68
CA MET A 333 36.28 1.09 -20.96
C MET A 333 34.74 1.15 -20.88
N ILE A 334 34.15 0.63 -19.80
CA ILE A 334 32.69 0.66 -19.61
C ILE A 334 32.21 2.10 -19.37
N ALA A 335 32.94 2.90 -18.59
CA ALA A 335 32.63 4.31 -18.38
C ALA A 335 32.65 5.12 -19.69
N GLU A 336 33.64 4.93 -20.55
CA GLU A 336 33.69 5.57 -21.87
C GLU A 336 32.53 5.09 -22.76
N LYS A 337 32.20 3.79 -22.73
CA LYS A 337 31.04 3.25 -23.45
C LYS A 337 29.74 3.94 -23.01
N ILE A 338 29.56 4.16 -21.71
CA ILE A 338 28.43 4.91 -21.16
C ILE A 338 28.45 6.35 -21.64
N ARG A 339 29.59 7.05 -21.52
CA ARG A 339 29.73 8.44 -21.97
C ARG A 339 29.35 8.60 -23.44
N PHE A 340 29.88 7.74 -24.32
CA PHE A 340 29.53 7.75 -25.75
C PHE A 340 28.07 7.41 -26.03
N ALA A 341 27.43 6.56 -25.22
CA ALA A 341 26.01 6.25 -25.36
C ALA A 341 25.12 7.43 -24.97
N LEU A 342 25.48 8.14 -23.89
CA LEU A 342 24.76 9.31 -23.42
C LEU A 342 24.96 10.52 -24.34
N ALA A 343 26.16 10.72 -24.89
CA ALA A 343 26.46 11.85 -25.79
C ALA A 343 25.72 11.83 -27.16
N ARG A 344 24.96 10.77 -27.45
CA ARG A 344 24.14 10.69 -28.68
C ARG A 344 22.94 11.65 -28.57
N PRO A 345 22.48 12.26 -29.68
CA PRO A 345 21.29 13.11 -29.68
C PRO A 345 20.08 12.41 -29.05
N TYR A 346 19.28 13.17 -28.31
CA TYR A 346 18.02 12.73 -27.72
C TYR A 346 16.88 13.28 -28.57
N ILE A 347 15.99 12.38 -28.99
CA ILE A 347 14.78 12.74 -29.74
C ILE A 347 13.63 12.50 -28.77
N LEU A 348 13.10 13.59 -28.21
CA LEU A 348 12.09 13.56 -27.15
C LEU A 348 10.75 13.99 -27.76
N THR A 349 9.76 13.08 -27.73
CA THR A 349 8.41 13.34 -28.25
C THR A 349 7.51 13.81 -27.12
N VAL A 350 6.95 15.02 -27.25
CA VAL A 350 6.02 15.59 -26.28
C VAL A 350 4.61 15.51 -26.84
N THR A 351 3.75 14.78 -26.14
CA THR A 351 2.32 14.63 -26.45
C THR A 351 1.52 15.63 -25.64
N HIS A 352 0.71 16.46 -26.29
CA HIS A 352 -0.21 17.38 -25.63
C HIS A 352 -1.64 16.98 -25.99
N ASP A 353 -2.54 16.98 -25.00
CA ASP A 353 -3.95 16.65 -25.24
C ASP A 353 -4.59 17.68 -26.19
N GLY A 354 -4.86 17.26 -27.42
CA GLY A 354 -5.51 18.07 -28.44
C GLY A 354 -4.59 18.83 -29.41
N GLU A 355 -3.26 18.70 -29.29
CA GLU A 355 -2.29 19.26 -30.24
C GLU A 355 -1.44 18.18 -30.92
N ALA A 356 -0.73 18.56 -31.99
CA ALA A 356 0.18 17.65 -32.67
C ALA A 356 1.46 17.43 -31.85
N ASP A 357 1.97 16.20 -31.83
CA ASP A 357 3.21 15.83 -31.15
C ASP A 357 4.37 16.74 -31.56
N ALA A 358 5.05 17.32 -30.56
CA ALA A 358 6.25 18.12 -30.76
C ALA A 358 7.49 17.24 -30.56
N ILE A 359 8.47 17.35 -31.46
CA ILE A 359 9.75 16.65 -31.35
C ILE A 359 10.81 17.65 -30.91
N VAL A 360 11.44 17.40 -29.76
CA VAL A 360 12.57 18.18 -29.25
C VAL A 360 13.84 17.36 -29.46
N GLU A 361 14.78 17.89 -30.26
CA GLU A 361 16.13 17.34 -30.36
C GLU A 361 17.03 18.04 -29.35
N HIS A 362 17.63 17.28 -28.44
CA HIS A 362 18.54 17.80 -27.43
C HIS A 362 19.85 17.03 -27.39
N ARG A 363 20.94 17.73 -27.07
CA ARG A 363 22.26 17.11 -26.90
C ARG A 363 22.73 17.29 -25.47
N CYS A 364 22.64 16.21 -24.71
CA CYS A 364 23.13 16.11 -23.34
C CYS A 364 24.40 15.24 -23.32
N THR A 365 25.39 15.62 -22.52
CA THR A 365 26.56 14.77 -22.20
C THR A 365 26.54 14.40 -20.73
N ALA A 366 27.53 13.65 -20.26
CA ALA A 366 27.65 13.33 -18.84
C ALA A 366 29.11 13.42 -18.39
N SER A 367 29.30 13.96 -17.20
CA SER A 367 30.57 13.95 -16.47
C SER A 367 30.60 12.71 -15.57
N ILE A 368 31.61 11.85 -15.74
CA ILE A 368 31.67 10.53 -15.07
C ILE A 368 32.91 10.44 -14.17
N GLY A 369 32.67 10.19 -12.89
CA GLY A 369 33.69 9.92 -11.88
C GLY A 369 33.69 8.47 -11.43
N GLY A 370 34.83 7.78 -11.56
CA GLY A 370 34.97 6.37 -11.19
C GLY A 370 35.89 6.13 -10.00
N ALA A 371 35.54 5.15 -9.17
CA ALA A 371 36.38 4.61 -8.10
C ALA A 371 36.38 3.07 -8.13
N LEU A 372 37.56 2.46 -8.10
CA LEU A 372 37.70 1.01 -7.94
C LEU A 372 37.47 0.61 -6.47
N PHE A 373 36.85 -0.55 -6.29
CA PHE A 373 36.75 -1.19 -4.98
C PHE A 373 38.14 -1.53 -4.49
N ASP A 374 38.49 -1.04 -3.31
CA ASP A 374 39.73 -1.43 -2.66
C ASP A 374 39.47 -2.51 -1.60
N ARG A 375 40.53 -3.22 -1.21
CA ARG A 375 40.46 -4.24 -0.16
C ARG A 375 40.47 -3.57 1.22
N GLY A 376 39.30 -3.09 1.64
CA GLY A 376 39.12 -2.58 3.01
C GLY A 376 38.20 -1.37 3.13
N ALA A 377 37.95 -0.67 2.03
CA ALA A 377 37.14 0.53 2.05
C ALA A 377 35.70 0.24 2.44
N ASP A 378 35.22 1.20 3.21
CA ASP A 378 33.82 1.38 3.49
C ASP A 378 33.11 2.01 2.28
N GLN A 379 31.81 1.80 2.20
CA GLN A 379 30.93 2.29 1.16
C GLN A 379 31.08 3.80 0.93
N GLU A 380 31.12 4.56 2.03
CA GLU A 380 31.20 6.02 1.99
C GLU A 380 32.53 6.52 1.41
N ALA A 381 33.64 5.82 1.68
CA ALA A 381 34.94 6.15 1.12
C ALA A 381 34.97 5.97 -0.40
N ILE A 382 34.30 4.94 -0.93
CA ILE A 382 34.24 4.68 -2.38
C ILE A 382 33.37 5.73 -3.08
N LEU A 383 32.20 6.04 -2.50
CA LEU A 383 31.33 7.11 -3.01
C LEU A 383 32.06 8.45 -3.03
N LYS A 384 32.76 8.81 -1.96
CA LYS A 384 33.55 10.05 -1.88
C LYS A 384 34.66 10.12 -2.92
N ARG A 385 35.34 9.00 -3.20
CA ARG A 385 36.37 8.95 -4.26
C ARG A 385 35.77 9.14 -5.65
N ALA A 386 34.62 8.51 -5.92
CA ALA A 386 33.93 8.65 -7.20
C ALA A 386 33.36 10.07 -7.39
N ASP A 387 32.84 10.70 -6.34
CA ASP A 387 32.34 12.07 -6.37
C ASP A 387 33.47 13.08 -6.69
N LYS A 388 34.60 12.96 -5.99
CA LYS A 388 35.79 13.75 -6.29
C LYS A 388 36.26 13.57 -7.74
N ALA A 389 36.21 12.34 -8.26
CA ALA A 389 36.55 12.06 -9.65
C ALA A 389 35.56 12.73 -10.62
N MET A 390 34.27 12.72 -10.30
CA MET A 390 33.21 13.32 -11.14
C MET A 390 33.36 14.83 -11.19
N TYR A 391 33.65 15.47 -10.05
CA TYR A 391 33.92 16.90 -10.01
C TYR A 391 35.15 17.27 -10.84
N GLN A 392 36.22 16.47 -10.78
CA GLN A 392 37.37 16.64 -11.66
C GLN A 392 37.01 16.48 -13.15
N ALA A 393 36.09 15.59 -13.51
CA ALA A 393 35.60 15.47 -14.87
C ALA A 393 34.87 16.75 -15.34
N LYS A 394 34.10 17.39 -14.45
CA LYS A 394 33.46 18.68 -14.71
C LYS A 394 34.50 19.79 -14.95
N ASP A 395 35.53 19.86 -14.10
CA ASP A 395 36.58 20.89 -14.17
C ASP A 395 37.46 20.78 -15.43
N VAL A 396 37.65 19.56 -15.95
CA VAL A 396 38.45 19.32 -17.18
C VAL A 396 37.67 19.66 -18.46
N GLY A 397 36.42 20.13 -18.34
CA GLY A 397 35.62 20.65 -19.45
C GLY A 397 34.32 19.89 -19.73
N ARG A 398 33.87 19.02 -18.80
CA ARG A 398 32.70 18.13 -18.94
C ARG A 398 32.86 17.09 -20.05
N ASP A 399 31.83 16.25 -20.28
CA ASP A 399 31.88 15.13 -21.23
C ASP A 399 33.17 14.29 -21.11
N ALA A 400 33.53 13.96 -19.87
CA ALA A 400 34.82 13.31 -19.55
C ALA A 400 34.65 12.19 -18.53
N VAL A 401 35.60 11.26 -18.56
CA VAL A 401 35.73 10.16 -17.60
C VAL A 401 37.02 10.34 -16.80
N VAL A 402 36.89 10.44 -15.48
CA VAL A 402 38.02 10.53 -14.55
C VAL A 402 37.93 9.41 -13.52
N PHE A 403 39.06 8.78 -13.22
CA PHE A 403 39.20 7.80 -12.14
C PHE A 403 40.27 8.28 -11.17
N VAL A 404 39.96 8.23 -9.87
CA VAL A 404 40.93 8.54 -8.82
C VAL A 404 41.68 7.26 -8.45
N ALA A 405 43.02 7.31 -8.47
CA ALA A 405 43.86 6.19 -8.07
C ALA A 405 43.66 5.85 -6.58
N SER A 406 43.77 4.56 -6.24
CA SER A 406 43.86 4.09 -4.86
C SER A 406 45.17 4.60 -4.25
N SER A 407 45.14 5.74 -3.57
CA SER A 407 46.31 6.22 -2.83
C SER A 407 46.41 5.46 -1.51
N SER A 408 47.40 4.57 -1.40
CA SER A 408 47.86 3.97 -0.15
C SER A 408 48.65 4.96 0.73
N GLN A 409 48.11 6.17 0.93
CA GLN A 409 48.61 7.13 1.90
C GLN A 409 47.43 7.66 2.75
N PRO A 410 47.60 7.76 4.07
CA PRO A 410 46.61 8.40 4.93
C PRO A 410 46.64 9.89 4.57
N ALA A 411 45.66 10.32 3.77
CA ALA A 411 45.46 11.74 3.52
C ALA A 411 45.07 12.39 4.85
N ASP A 412 45.79 13.45 5.20
CA ASP A 412 45.54 14.32 6.35
C ASP A 412 44.05 14.49 6.62
N LEU A 413 43.68 14.23 7.87
CA LEU A 413 42.36 14.43 8.46
C LEU A 413 42.07 15.93 8.54
N ALA A 414 41.81 16.55 7.40
CA ALA A 414 41.06 17.80 7.30
C ALA A 414 39.71 17.45 6.67
N VAL A 415 38.77 17.17 7.56
CA VAL A 415 37.37 16.84 7.29
C VAL A 415 36.71 18.04 6.61
N SER A 416 36.18 17.85 5.40
CA SER A 416 34.97 18.54 4.99
C SER A 416 33.91 17.46 4.83
N ALA A 417 33.05 17.39 5.84
CA ALA A 417 31.83 16.60 5.87
C ALA A 417 30.85 17.20 4.85
N ASN A 418 30.55 16.48 3.77
CA ASN A 418 29.59 16.93 2.76
C ASN A 418 28.66 15.78 2.33
N PHE A 419 28.18 14.99 3.29
CA PHE A 419 27.14 13.98 3.00
C PHE A 419 25.77 14.29 3.60
N VAL A 420 25.62 15.41 4.31
CA VAL A 420 24.31 16.02 4.57
C VAL A 420 24.44 17.53 4.49
N HIS A 421 24.26 18.10 3.30
CA HIS A 421 24.04 19.53 3.13
C HIS A 421 22.65 19.70 2.51
N LEU A 422 21.73 20.28 3.28
CA LEU A 422 20.42 20.70 2.79
C LEU A 422 20.63 21.82 1.78
N HIS A 423 20.20 21.62 0.54
CA HIS A 423 20.27 22.63 -0.51
C HIS A 423 18.98 23.43 -0.55
N TRP A 424 19.08 24.75 -0.40
CA TRP A 424 17.98 25.68 -0.66
C TRP A 424 17.65 25.67 -2.15
N HIS A 425 16.36 25.55 -2.49
CA HIS A 425 15.86 25.67 -3.84
C HIS A 425 14.93 26.88 -3.93
N SER A 426 15.03 27.67 -5.00
CA SER A 426 14.17 28.84 -5.21
C SER A 426 12.67 28.49 -5.33
N ALA A 427 12.34 27.22 -5.49
CA ALA A 427 10.95 26.73 -5.52
C ALA A 427 10.29 26.70 -4.12
N TYR A 428 11.07 26.91 -3.06
CA TYR A 428 10.59 27.02 -1.68
C TYR A 428 10.21 28.46 -1.30
N GLU A 429 10.52 29.43 -2.17
CA GLU A 429 10.21 30.83 -1.92
C GLU A 429 8.69 31.05 -2.00
N CYS A 430 8.16 31.71 -0.97
CA CYS A 430 6.76 32.11 -0.87
C CYS A 430 6.51 33.50 -1.47
N GLY A 431 7.58 34.22 -1.84
CA GLY A 431 7.51 35.57 -2.41
C GLY A 431 7.54 36.69 -1.36
N HIS A 432 7.43 36.36 -0.06
CA HIS A 432 7.55 37.34 1.01
C HIS A 432 9.00 37.45 1.52
N PRO A 433 9.68 38.62 1.37
CA PRO A 433 11.12 38.74 1.61
C PRO A 433 11.60 38.32 2.99
N LEU A 434 10.78 38.53 4.03
CA LEU A 434 11.12 38.15 5.40
C LEU A 434 11.03 36.64 5.64
N ILE A 435 10.00 35.99 5.10
CA ILE A 435 9.77 34.55 5.26
C ILE A 435 10.85 33.78 4.49
N ASP A 436 11.11 34.21 3.25
CA ASP A 436 12.15 33.60 2.41
C ASP A 436 13.57 33.81 3.00
N ALA A 437 13.81 34.91 3.72
CA ALA A 437 15.04 35.10 4.48
C ALA A 437 15.14 34.14 5.68
N HIS A 438 14.05 33.95 6.41
CA HIS A 438 14.00 33.05 7.57
C HIS A 438 14.16 31.59 7.16
N HIS A 439 13.46 31.13 6.12
CA HIS A 439 13.58 29.78 5.60
C HIS A 439 15.02 29.48 5.13
N ARG A 440 15.68 30.43 4.43
CA ARG A 440 17.11 30.29 4.07
C ARG A 440 18.01 30.19 5.31
N GLY A 441 17.77 31.03 6.31
CA GLY A 441 18.50 31.00 7.58
C GLY A 441 18.37 29.66 8.31
N LEU A 442 17.18 29.07 8.32
CA LEU A 442 16.95 27.74 8.91
C LEU A 442 17.75 26.64 8.20
N PHE A 443 17.83 26.68 6.86
CA PHE A 443 18.66 25.76 6.09
C PHE A 443 20.14 25.92 6.41
N GLU A 444 20.64 27.16 6.52
CA GLU A 444 22.04 27.43 6.90
C GLU A 444 22.37 26.91 8.31
N ILE A 445 21.49 27.14 9.28
CA ILE A 445 21.70 26.68 10.66
C ILE A 445 21.63 25.15 10.75
N ALA A 446 20.69 24.52 10.04
CA ALA A 446 20.61 23.06 9.96
C ALA A 446 21.90 22.46 9.36
N ASN A 447 22.46 23.08 8.32
CA ASN A 447 23.74 22.68 7.72
C ASN A 447 24.93 22.86 8.65
N ARG A 448 24.96 23.96 9.42
CA ARG A 448 25.99 24.19 10.45
C ARG A 448 25.92 23.15 11.56
N LEU A 449 24.71 22.81 12.02
CA LEU A 449 24.49 21.77 13.01
C LEU A 449 24.95 20.40 12.48
N LEU A 450 24.58 20.05 11.25
CA LEU A 450 25.03 18.82 10.59
C LEU A 450 26.56 18.74 10.48
N THR A 451 27.21 19.84 10.12
CA THR A 451 28.67 19.90 10.02
C THR A 451 29.33 19.73 11.40
N ALA A 452 28.79 20.36 12.44
CA ALA A 452 29.28 20.22 13.80
C ALA A 452 29.16 18.78 14.31
N ILE A 453 28.03 18.12 14.04
CA ILE A 453 27.79 16.71 14.41
C ILE A 453 28.75 15.77 13.68
N LEU A 454 28.97 15.99 12.39
CA LEU A 454 29.79 15.10 11.54
C LEU A 454 31.29 15.30 11.74
N SER A 455 31.72 16.41 12.34
CA SER A 455 33.13 16.74 12.52
C SER A 455 33.63 16.57 13.98
N ASP A 456 32.90 15.80 14.80
CA ASP A 456 33.22 15.45 16.20
C ASP A 456 33.46 16.68 17.11
N HIS A 457 32.66 17.73 16.91
CA HIS A 457 32.68 18.91 17.77
C HIS A 457 32.21 18.59 19.20
N SER A 458 32.62 19.43 20.16
CA SER A 458 32.27 19.21 21.57
C SER A 458 30.76 19.29 21.80
N LYS A 459 30.24 18.52 22.76
CA LYS A 459 28.80 18.52 23.11
C LYS A 459 28.27 19.92 23.44
N ASP A 460 29.10 20.78 24.01
CA ASP A 460 28.74 22.16 24.36
C ASP A 460 28.56 23.05 23.11
N GLU A 461 29.34 22.85 22.04
CA GLU A 461 29.17 23.55 20.77
C GLU A 461 27.90 23.11 20.03
N VAL A 462 27.61 21.80 20.06
CA VAL A 462 26.38 21.24 19.47
C VAL A 462 25.14 21.72 20.22
N ALA A 463 25.18 21.75 21.56
CA ALA A 463 24.12 22.30 22.40
C ALA A 463 23.84 23.78 22.08
N MET A 464 24.88 24.60 21.93
CA MET A 464 24.74 26.02 21.57
C MET A 464 24.08 26.23 20.19
N LEU A 465 24.41 25.38 19.21
CA LEU A 465 23.79 25.44 17.88
C LEU A 465 22.32 25.00 17.90
N ILE A 466 21.99 24.03 18.75
CA ILE A 466 20.62 23.58 18.97
C ILE A 466 19.77 24.68 19.62
N ASP A 467 20.29 25.34 20.66
CA ASP A 467 19.61 26.46 21.32
C ASP A 467 19.34 27.62 20.34
N LEU A 468 20.33 27.92 19.49
CA LEU A 468 20.21 28.96 18.46
C LEU A 468 19.14 28.59 17.42
N LEU A 469 19.11 27.34 16.97
CA LEU A 469 18.15 26.85 15.99
C LEU A 469 16.71 26.92 16.52
N VAL A 470 16.46 26.45 17.75
CA VAL A 470 15.11 26.46 18.33
C VAL A 470 14.61 27.88 18.56
N ARG A 471 15.51 28.80 18.96
CA ARG A 471 15.17 30.22 19.06
C ARG A 471 14.77 30.80 17.70
N ASP A 472 15.54 30.52 16.65
CA ASP A 472 15.30 31.09 15.32
C ASP A 472 14.05 30.48 14.66
N VAL A 473 13.74 29.18 14.88
CA VAL A 473 12.47 28.55 14.48
C VAL A 473 11.28 29.21 15.19
N SER A 474 11.40 29.43 16.50
CA SER A 474 10.33 30.05 17.30
C SER A 474 10.05 31.49 16.86
N GLN A 475 11.10 32.25 16.52
CA GLN A 475 10.99 33.59 16.00
C GLN A 475 10.34 33.58 14.61
N HIS A 476 10.76 32.67 13.73
CA HIS A 476 10.21 32.52 12.40
C HIS A 476 8.68 32.29 12.43
N PHE A 477 8.19 31.40 13.28
CA PHE A 477 6.75 31.12 13.42
C PHE A 477 5.95 32.33 13.92
N GLN A 478 6.51 33.14 14.83
CA GLN A 478 5.84 34.36 15.31
C GLN A 478 5.70 35.41 14.19
N ASP A 479 6.78 35.58 13.42
CA ASP A 479 6.77 36.52 12.30
C ASP A 479 5.83 36.04 11.19
N GLU A 480 5.82 34.74 10.91
CA GLU A 480 4.93 34.12 9.94
C GLU A 480 3.46 34.18 10.35
N GLU A 481 3.11 33.90 11.61
CA GLU A 481 1.73 34.07 12.12
C GLU A 481 1.23 35.49 11.91
N THR A 482 2.07 36.49 12.20
CA THR A 482 1.73 37.91 12.01
C THR A 482 1.45 38.22 10.53
N ILE A 483 2.23 37.63 9.63
CA ILE A 483 2.07 37.81 8.18
C ILE A 483 0.83 37.08 7.65
N ILE A 484 0.59 35.84 8.10
CA ILE A 484 -0.57 35.03 7.73
C ILE A 484 -1.88 35.69 8.19
N GLU A 485 -1.91 36.23 9.41
CA GLU A 485 -3.05 37.00 9.92
C GLU A 485 -3.30 38.27 9.10
N ALA A 486 -2.23 39.00 8.75
CA ALA A 486 -2.33 40.20 7.92
C ALA A 486 -2.78 39.90 6.48
N ALA A 487 -2.42 38.74 5.93
CA ALA A 487 -2.83 38.27 4.61
C ALA A 487 -4.30 37.78 4.57
N GLY A 488 -4.95 37.58 5.72
CA GLY A 488 -6.34 37.17 5.80
C GLY A 488 -6.59 35.69 5.46
N PHE A 489 -5.60 34.82 5.69
CA PHE A 489 -5.73 33.38 5.45
C PHE A 489 -6.80 32.76 6.37
N PRO A 490 -7.85 32.10 5.85
CA PRO A 490 -8.93 31.53 6.67
C PRO A 490 -8.48 30.49 7.70
N GLY A 491 -7.36 29.79 7.43
CA GLY A 491 -6.79 28.77 8.31
C GLY A 491 -5.79 29.29 9.34
N ALA A 492 -5.62 30.61 9.52
CA ALA A 492 -4.58 31.18 10.37
C ALA A 492 -4.57 30.63 11.81
N SER A 493 -5.76 30.48 12.41
CA SER A 493 -5.88 29.94 13.77
C SER A 493 -5.51 28.46 13.88
N GLU A 494 -5.75 27.67 12.83
CA GLU A 494 -5.34 26.25 12.80
C GLU A 494 -3.83 26.14 12.59
N HIS A 495 -3.26 27.00 11.76
CA HIS A 495 -1.82 27.08 11.50
C HIS A 495 -1.04 27.46 12.76
N ALA A 496 -1.51 28.45 13.54
CA ALA A 496 -0.92 28.82 14.83
C ALA A 496 -0.97 27.69 15.88
N VAL A 497 -1.92 26.74 15.78
CA VAL A 497 -1.92 25.54 16.64
C VAL A 497 -0.75 24.61 16.27
N ILE A 498 -0.46 24.44 14.98
CA ILE A 498 0.64 23.62 14.49
C ILE A 498 1.98 24.19 14.98
N HIS A 499 2.18 25.51 14.86
CA HIS A 499 3.39 26.18 15.37
C HIS A 499 3.61 25.96 16.85
N ARG A 500 2.56 26.13 17.68
CA ARG A 500 2.65 25.87 19.12
C ARG A 500 3.08 24.44 19.43
N GLN A 501 2.53 23.44 18.73
CA GLN A 501 2.91 22.04 18.92
C GLN A 501 4.37 21.77 18.53
N LEU A 502 4.84 22.36 17.43
CA LEU A 502 6.23 22.22 16.99
C LEU A 502 7.20 22.89 17.96
N VAL A 503 6.87 24.08 18.48
CA VAL A 503 7.71 24.78 19.47
C VAL A 503 7.76 24.01 20.79
N GLU A 504 6.63 23.51 21.30
CA GLU A 504 6.59 22.68 22.50
C GLU A 504 7.45 21.41 22.34
N THR A 505 7.37 20.76 21.17
CA THR A 505 8.17 19.58 20.85
C THR A 505 9.67 19.92 20.77
N ALA A 506 10.01 21.05 20.13
CA ALA A 506 11.40 21.51 20.05
C ALA A 506 12.00 21.75 21.44
N VAL A 507 11.27 22.44 22.32
CA VAL A 507 11.71 22.73 23.69
C VAL A 507 11.92 21.46 24.51
N ASP A 508 11.02 20.46 24.42
CA ASP A 508 11.18 19.17 25.10
C ASP A 508 12.43 18.41 24.61
N LEU A 509 12.65 18.39 23.28
CA LEU A 509 13.80 17.70 22.68
C LEU A 509 15.13 18.33 23.11
N VAL A 510 15.21 19.66 23.19
CA VAL A 510 16.39 20.38 23.69
C VAL A 510 16.68 20.02 25.15
N ALA A 511 15.65 20.06 26.00
CA ALA A 511 15.80 19.73 27.43
C ALA A 511 16.32 18.29 27.61
N ARG A 512 15.73 17.33 26.89
CA ARG A 512 16.15 15.92 26.93
C ARG A 512 17.54 15.69 26.36
N PHE A 513 17.96 16.49 25.39
CA PHE A 513 19.32 16.46 24.85
C PHE A 513 20.34 16.98 25.88
N HIS A 514 20.04 18.08 26.58
CA HIS A 514 20.89 18.61 27.65
C HIS A 514 21.01 17.63 28.84
N ASP A 515 19.93 16.91 29.15
CA ASP A 515 19.92 15.86 30.17
C ASP A 515 20.63 14.57 29.74
N GLY A 516 21.15 14.50 28.51
CA GLY A 516 21.84 13.33 27.96
C GLY A 516 20.92 12.11 27.72
N MET A 517 19.60 12.31 27.80
CA MET A 517 18.58 11.29 27.59
C MET A 517 18.17 11.13 26.11
N LEU A 518 18.67 12.00 25.23
CA LEU A 518 18.35 12.03 23.81
C LEU A 518 19.61 11.91 22.96
N GLY A 519 19.55 11.10 21.90
CA GLY A 519 20.57 11.06 20.87
C GLY A 519 20.36 12.15 19.82
N ILE A 520 21.44 12.59 19.18
CA ILE A 520 21.41 13.63 18.13
C ILE A 520 20.48 13.25 16.96
N GLY A 521 20.31 11.95 16.68
CA GLY A 521 19.45 11.47 15.60
C GLY A 521 17.97 11.84 15.75
N GLU A 522 17.44 11.93 16.98
CA GLU A 522 16.04 12.29 17.22
C GLU A 522 15.79 13.79 16.99
N LEU A 523 16.74 14.65 17.37
CA LEU A 523 16.72 16.08 17.03
C LEU A 523 16.78 16.30 15.53
N PHE A 524 17.65 15.56 14.84
CA PHE A 524 17.76 15.65 13.38
C PHE A 524 16.46 15.23 12.70
N GLN A 525 15.83 14.14 13.16
CA GLN A 525 14.57 13.67 12.61
C GLN A 525 13.46 14.73 12.77
N PHE A 526 13.34 15.34 13.94
CA PHE A 526 12.38 16.43 14.17
C PHE A 526 12.59 17.61 13.21
N LEU A 527 13.84 18.06 13.04
CA LEU A 527 14.16 19.18 12.16
C LEU A 527 13.88 18.86 10.68
N ALA A 528 14.39 17.72 10.19
CA ALA A 528 14.26 17.37 8.78
C ALA A 528 12.82 16.99 8.40
N GLN A 529 12.14 16.25 9.27
CA GLN A 529 10.86 15.65 8.95
C GLN A 529 9.67 16.51 9.37
N ASP A 530 9.67 17.04 10.59
CA ASP A 530 8.51 17.76 11.12
C ASP A 530 8.57 19.26 10.80
N VAL A 531 9.74 19.89 10.95
CA VAL A 531 9.90 21.32 10.63
C VAL A 531 10.06 21.56 9.13
N VAL A 532 11.02 20.89 8.46
CA VAL A 532 11.28 21.16 7.03
C VAL A 532 10.26 20.46 6.14
N ALA A 533 10.15 19.12 6.18
CA ALA A 533 9.36 18.39 5.20
C ALA A 533 7.84 18.53 5.37
N ARG A 534 7.34 18.43 6.61
CA ARG A 534 5.89 18.50 6.87
C ARG A 534 5.38 19.93 6.97
N HIS A 535 6.11 20.81 7.63
CA HIS A 535 5.65 22.16 7.84
C HIS A 535 6.06 23.09 6.69
N ILE A 536 7.35 23.43 6.54
CA ILE A 536 7.82 24.38 5.53
C ILE A 536 7.46 23.96 4.10
N LEU A 537 7.68 22.69 3.74
CA LEU A 537 7.45 22.22 2.37
C LEU A 537 6.00 21.81 2.06
N SER A 538 5.10 21.78 3.04
CA SER A 538 3.73 21.29 2.85
C SER A 538 2.67 22.18 3.50
N GLU A 539 2.71 22.37 4.81
CA GLU A 539 1.72 23.22 5.49
C GLU A 539 1.82 24.70 5.06
N ASP A 540 3.03 25.25 4.93
CA ASP A 540 3.22 26.67 4.59
C ASP A 540 2.73 26.98 3.18
N ARG A 541 2.87 26.01 2.26
CA ARG A 541 2.41 26.16 0.87
C ARG A 541 0.91 26.45 0.74
N LYS A 542 0.11 26.13 1.78
CA LYS A 542 -1.34 26.39 1.78
C LYS A 542 -1.68 27.88 1.85
N PHE A 543 -0.79 28.71 2.39
CA PHE A 543 -1.02 30.16 2.50
C PHE A 543 -0.29 30.97 1.42
N PHE A 544 0.64 30.38 0.65
CA PHE A 544 1.44 31.11 -0.34
C PHE A 544 0.59 31.88 -1.37
N SER A 545 -0.55 31.31 -1.80
CA SER A 545 -1.47 31.98 -2.73
C SER A 545 -2.11 33.25 -2.17
N TYR A 546 -2.13 33.43 -0.85
CA TYR A 546 -2.68 34.60 -0.18
C TYR A 546 -1.65 35.73 -0.01
N LEU A 547 -0.37 35.45 -0.22
CA LEU A 547 0.70 36.45 -0.26
C LEU A 547 0.79 37.16 -1.62
N ASP A 548 0.41 36.47 -2.70
CA ASP A 548 0.47 36.96 -4.09
C ASP A 548 -0.61 37.99 -4.45
N GLU A 549 -1.70 38.11 -3.66
CA GLU A 549 -2.82 39.00 -3.99
C GLU A 549 -2.59 40.49 -3.64
N ARG A 550 -1.45 40.86 -3.05
CA ARG A 550 -1.06 42.26 -2.82
C ARG A 550 0.45 42.49 -2.97
N GLY A 551 0.94 42.42 -4.20
CA GLY A 551 2.31 42.85 -4.53
C GLY A 551 2.64 42.76 -6.00
#